data_AF-A0A8H6HVP3-F1
#
_entry.id   AF-A0A8H6HVP3-F1
#
_cell.length_a   1.000
_cell.length_b   1.000
_cell.length_c   1.000
_cell.angle_alpha   90.00
_cell.angle_beta   90.00
_cell.angle_gamma   90.00
#
_symmetry.space_group_name_H-M   'P 1'
#
loop_
_entity.id
_entity.type
_entity.pdbx_description
1 polymer ?
#
loop_
_entity_poly.entity_id
_entity_poly.type
_entity_poly.pdbx_seq_one_letter_code
_entity_poly.pdbx_strand_id
1 'polypeptide(L)' 'QGSRSVWEYAYELTYKLDTIGLNDARERVYRLWHGFEPHIQEWLWRDRLDPEVDLWDDIIQSAEAAEHA' A
#
# COMPACT_ATOMS: atom_id res chain seq x y z
N GLN A 1 5.89 2.52 -5.90
CA GLN A 1 5.19 1.75 -6.94
C GLN A 1 5.85 2.05 -8.29
N GLY A 2 5.74 3.26 -8.86
CA GLY A 2 6.54 3.64 -10.02
C GLY A 2 6.20 2.76 -11.24
N SER A 3 7.19 2.18 -11.91
CA SER A 3 6.93 1.27 -13.04
C SER A 3 6.44 -0.14 -12.65
N ARG A 4 6.34 -0.45 -11.35
CA ARG A 4 5.84 -1.74 -10.85
C ARG A 4 4.34 -1.67 -10.64
N SER A 5 3.65 -2.80 -10.77
CA SER A 5 2.24 -2.87 -10.37
C SER A 5 2.08 -2.73 -8.85
N VAL A 6 0.85 -2.48 -8.37
CA VAL A 6 0.51 -2.50 -6.94
C VAL A 6 0.93 -3.82 -6.30
N TRP A 7 0.64 -4.96 -6.95
CA TRP A 7 1.01 -6.29 -6.46
C TRP A 7 2.51 -6.52 -6.40
N GLU A 8 3.24 -6.18 -7.46
CA GLU A 8 4.70 -6.31 -7.50
C GLU A 8 5.35 -5.46 -6.41
N TYR A 9 4.85 -4.22 -6.25
CA TYR A 9 5.29 -3.33 -5.20
C TYR A 9 5.04 -3.89 -3.80
N ALA A 10 3.82 -4.38 -3.54
CA ALA A 10 3.43 -4.95 -2.26
C ALA A 10 4.23 -6.20 -1.91
N TYR A 11 4.45 -7.10 -2.88
CA TYR A 11 5.26 -8.30 -2.69
C TYR A 11 6.72 -7.95 -2.33
N GLU A 12 7.34 -7.05 -3.09
CA GLU A 12 8.71 -6.61 -2.80
C GLU A 12 8.81 -5.90 -1.44
N LEU A 13 7.80 -5.11 -1.08
CA LEU A 13 7.75 -4.43 0.21
C LEU A 13 7.67 -5.46 1.33
N THR A 14 6.73 -6.40 1.28
CA THR A 14 6.61 -7.50 2.25
C THR A 14 7.93 -8.23 2.43
N TYR A 15 8.57 -8.65 1.33
CA TYR A 15 9.88 -9.32 1.40
C TYR A 15 10.94 -8.49 2.13
N LYS A 16 11.02 -7.18 1.86
CA LYS A 16 11.97 -6.27 2.52
C LYS A 16 11.66 -6.11 4.00
N LEU A 17 10.39 -5.93 4.36
CA LEU A 17 9.96 -5.73 5.75
C LEU A 17 10.17 -7.00 6.58
N ASP A 18 9.90 -8.17 6.00
CA ASP A 18 10.13 -9.46 6.64
C ASP A 18 11.63 -9.72 6.85
N THR A 19 12.48 -9.33 5.88
CA THR A 19 13.94 -9.44 6.00
C THR A 19 14.51 -8.67 7.18
N ILE A 20 13.93 -7.51 7.50
CA ILE A 20 14.34 -6.68 8.66
C ILE A 20 13.55 -6.98 9.93
N GLY A 21 12.62 -7.95 9.90
CA GLY A 21 11.79 -8.35 11.04
C GLY A 21 10.74 -7.31 11.47
N LEU A 22 10.29 -6.44 10.56
CA LEU A 22 9.28 -5.43 10.88
C LEU A 22 7.87 -6.03 10.83
N ASN A 23 7.34 -6.39 12.00
CA ASN A 23 6.04 -7.05 12.16
C ASN A 23 4.90 -6.10 12.58
N ASP A 24 5.18 -4.82 12.82
CA ASP A 24 4.15 -3.86 13.21
C ASP A 24 3.19 -3.60 12.03
N ALA A 25 1.93 -3.99 12.17
CA ALA A 25 0.96 -3.93 11.08
C ALA A 25 0.71 -2.50 10.61
N ARG A 26 0.61 -1.54 11.54
CA ARG A 26 0.34 -0.13 11.21
C ARG A 26 1.50 0.48 10.44
N GLU A 27 2.73 0.27 10.89
CA GLU A 27 3.93 0.74 10.20
C GLU A 27 4.06 0.11 8.80
N ARG A 28 3.69 -1.17 8.65
CA ARG A 28 3.65 -1.83 7.34
C ARG A 28 2.65 -1.16 6.40
N VAL A 29 1.42 -0.92 6.86
CA VAL A 29 0.37 -0.22 6.09
C VAL A 29 0.82 1.20 5.73
N TYR A 30 1.39 1.94 6.69
CA TYR A 30 1.94 3.27 6.46
C TYR A 30 2.98 3.26 5.32
N ARG A 31 3.94 2.33 5.36
CA ARG A 31 4.98 2.20 4.32
C ARG A 31 4.42 1.80 2.97
N LEU A 32 3.41 0.94 2.94
CA LEU A 32 2.71 0.55 1.71
C LEU A 32 2.05 1.78 1.08
N TRP A 33 1.21 2.47 1.85
CA TRP A 33 0.48 3.65 1.41
C TRP A 33 1.42 4.71 0.83
N HIS A 34 2.41 5.14 1.62
CA HIS A 34 3.31 6.22 1.23
C HIS A 34 4.28 5.82 0.12
N GLY A 35 4.34 4.53 -0.23
CA GLY A 35 5.11 4.04 -1.35
C GLY A 35 4.35 3.95 -2.67
N PHE A 36 3.03 4.13 -2.69
CA PHE A 36 2.25 4.20 -3.93
C PHE A 36 2.50 5.50 -4.70
N GLU A 37 2.13 5.53 -5.98
CA GLU A 37 2.13 6.78 -6.73
C GLU A 37 1.11 7.79 -6.19
N PRO A 38 1.35 9.10 -6.37
CA PRO A 38 0.47 10.13 -5.80
C PRO A 38 -1.00 10.01 -6.21
N HIS A 39 -1.28 9.57 -7.45
CA HIS A 39 -2.66 9.42 -7.93
C HIS A 39 -3.41 8.29 -7.19
N ILE A 40 -2.73 7.19 -6.87
CA ILE A 40 -3.28 6.09 -6.06
C ILE A 40 -3.52 6.59 -4.63
N GLN A 41 -2.56 7.28 -4.02
CA GLN A 41 -2.75 7.84 -2.67
C GLN A 41 -3.95 8.78 -2.59
N GLU A 42 -4.15 9.63 -3.60
CA GLU A 42 -5.32 10.50 -3.69
C GLU A 42 -6.62 9.70 -3.82
N TRP A 43 -6.61 8.62 -4.60
CA TRP A 43 -7.76 7.71 -4.71
C TRP A 43 -8.12 7.07 -3.38
N LEU A 44 -7.13 6.53 -2.66
CA LEU A 44 -7.34 5.90 -1.36
C LEU A 44 -7.98 6.87 -0.35
N TRP A 45 -7.53 8.14 -0.35
CA TRP A 45 -8.17 9.19 0.45
C TRP A 45 -9.63 9.45 0.03
N ARG A 46 -9.93 9.45 -1.27
CA ARG A 46 -11.30 9.62 -1.78
C ARG A 46 -12.20 8.44 -1.40
N ASP A 47 -11.62 7.24 -1.29
CA ASP A 47 -12.28 6.02 -0.84
C ASP A 47 -12.46 5.95 0.69
N ARG A 48 -12.01 7.00 1.41
CA ARG A 48 -12.07 7.13 2.87
C ARG A 48 -11.25 6.09 3.62
N LEU A 49 -10.19 5.58 2.98
CA LEU A 49 -9.20 4.76 3.65
C LEU A 49 -8.20 5.64 4.41
N ASP A 50 -7.61 5.08 5.46
CA ASP A 50 -6.67 5.72 6.34
C ASP A 50 -5.51 4.75 6.70
N PRO A 51 -4.26 5.12 6.38
CA PRO A 51 -3.10 4.26 6.61
C PRO A 51 -2.78 3.97 8.08
N GLU A 52 -3.43 4.64 9.03
CA GLU A 52 -3.24 4.40 10.47
C GLU A 52 -4.18 3.35 11.05
N VAL A 53 -5.31 3.09 10.39
CA VAL A 53 -6.40 2.25 10.95
C VAL A 53 -6.88 1.15 10.02
N ASP A 54 -6.79 1.33 8.70
CA ASP A 54 -7.29 0.34 7.75
C ASP A 54 -6.27 -0.77 7.50
N LEU A 55 -6.79 -1.92 7.09
CA LEU A 55 -6.00 -3.13 6.93
C LEU A 55 -5.23 -3.10 5.61
N TRP A 56 -4.10 -3.78 5.61
CA TRP A 56 -3.26 -3.96 4.42
C TRP A 56 -4.07 -4.41 3.19
N ASP A 57 -4.94 -5.39 3.36
CA ASP A 57 -5.71 -5.97 2.24
C ASP A 57 -6.74 -4.97 1.68
N ASP A 58 -7.36 -4.13 2.52
CA ASP A 58 -8.29 -3.08 2.10
C ASP A 58 -7.55 -2.01 1.26
N ILE A 59 -6.35 -1.63 1.72
CA ILE A 59 -5.48 -0.69 1.01
C ILE A 59 -5.06 -1.25 -0.36
N ILE A 60 -4.66 -2.53 -0.42
CA ILE A 60 -4.26 -3.19 -1.67
C ILE A 60 -5.43 -3.24 -2.65
N GLN A 61 -6.60 -3.67 -2.19
CA GLN A 61 -7.78 -3.80 -3.03
C GLN A 61 -8.18 -2.46 -3.68
N SER A 62 -8.20 -1.38 -2.91
CA SER A 62 -8.53 -0.05 -3.42
C SER A 62 -7.40 0.51 -4.30
N ALA A 63 -6.14 0.24 -3.98
CA ALA A 63 -5.00 0.66 -4.79
C ALA A 63 -4.98 -0.01 -6.18
N GLU A 64 -5.34 -1.29 -6.26
CA GLU A 64 -5.51 -1.99 -7.55
C GLU A 64 -6.62 -1.40 -8.40
N ALA A 65 -7.75 -1.03 -7.78
CA ALA A 65 -8.83 -0.36 -8.50
C ALA A 65 -8.34 0.99 -9.08
N ALA A 66 -7.53 1.73 -8.33
CA ALA A 66 -6.95 2.99 -8.76
C ALA A 66 -5.91 2.84 -9.89
N GLU A 67 -5.09 1.78 -9.86
CA GLU A 67 -4.08 1.49 -10.89
C GLU A 67 -4.70 1.21 -12.27
N HIS A 68 -5.96 0.76 -12.31
CA HIS A 68 -6.69 0.42 -13.53
C HIS A 68 -7.79 1.42 -13.92
N ALA A 69 -7.90 2.56 -13.22
CA ALA A 69 -8.93 3.58 -13.45
C ALA A 69 -8.47 4.70 -14.40
#